data_AF-A0AA39D3P0-F1
#
_entry.id   AF-A0AA39D3P0-F1
#
_cell.length_a   1.000
_cell.length_b   1.000
_cell.length_c   1.000
_cell.angle_alpha   90.00
_cell.angle_beta   90.00
_cell.angle_gamma   90.00
#
_symmetry.space_group_name_H-M   'P 1'
#
loop_
_entity.id
_entity.type
_entity.pdbx_description
1 polymer ?
#
loop_
_entity_poly.entity_id
_entity_poly.type
_entity_poly.pdbx_seq_one_letter_code
_entity_poly.pdbx_strand_id
1 'polypeptide(L)'
;MALELVGGAALGLVFEKLFAAVVDASNKTTQFDSSLKKLEETLKSINPTILEVKKLNDQLDHPKEELEKLIQILKDGEKLIHKCSKVSCSNYFKKWRYANKIKALDGSLLNFFQVELQAILLRGNTQVLVLLKSNRFSLSNRGVSDNYESLGSCEATDPPDFMVGLDVPLKELKRRLFTDGESRIVVSAPGGCGKTTLAKRLCHDQQVKEYFTDICYVTVSKTCDLFGIIKKLFWHNAERVQGFQSEEDAVNQLELMLKRKVESGRILLVLDDVWSGSKSVLDKFKFQISKFKVLVTSRNEFPGFGSTYNLKLLSEEDAKTLFCHSAIPEDGSSSSMPGEELVNEIVRRCKGFPLALKVVGRSLHGQPVEIWRSTLRKVSKGESFVNSEDELRNCLQSSLDALDDKDIMLKECFMDLGSFPEDQKTPATALIDMWAELHKLDKDGIDAISNLHKLCSRNLLNLVVTRSSRNDANEIDWCYNDAFVMQHDLLRDLAIYQSEQEPIEKRKRLIVDLTGNRLPEWWTKEKQPRLSARLVSISTGTPPTLISFYFSLLESNISYSISYYFFPYLLTLYRIFCR
;
A
#
# COMPACT_ATOMS: atom_id res chain seq x y z
N MET A 1 -14.94 -37.14 17.19
CA MET A 1 -15.01 -35.71 17.54
C MET A 1 -15.50 -34.97 16.31
N ALA A 2 -16.70 -34.38 16.37
CA ALA A 2 -17.25 -33.62 15.26
C ALA A 2 -16.51 -32.27 15.17
N LEU A 3 -15.85 -32.00 14.05
CA LEU A 3 -15.30 -30.67 13.78
C LEU A 3 -16.47 -29.67 13.82
N GLU A 4 -16.44 -28.73 14.76
CA GLU A 4 -17.31 -27.57 14.68
C GLU A 4 -16.90 -26.75 13.46
N LEU A 5 -17.64 -26.86 12.36
CA LEU A 5 -17.44 -25.97 11.21
C LEU A 5 -17.75 -24.53 11.62
N VAL A 6 -16.84 -23.61 11.32
CA VAL A 6 -17.05 -22.15 11.39
C VAL A 6 -18.21 -21.75 10.46
N GLY A 7 -19.02 -20.76 10.87
CA GLY A 7 -20.26 -20.38 10.19
C GLY A 7 -20.10 -20.08 8.68
N GLY A 8 -18.99 -19.47 8.28
CA GLY A 8 -18.64 -19.19 6.87
C GLY A 8 -18.41 -20.46 6.05
N ALA A 9 -17.61 -21.40 6.56
CA ALA A 9 -17.38 -22.69 5.92
C ALA A 9 -18.67 -23.52 5.78
N ALA A 10 -19.53 -23.50 6.80
CA ALA A 10 -20.81 -24.22 6.77
C ALA A 10 -21.77 -23.63 5.73
N LEU A 11 -21.83 -22.30 5.61
CA LEU A 11 -22.65 -21.59 4.64
C LEU A 11 -22.24 -21.93 3.19
N GLY A 12 -20.94 -21.86 2.90
CA GLY A 12 -20.42 -22.17 1.57
C GLY A 12 -20.75 -23.59 1.12
N LEU A 13 -20.56 -24.59 1.99
CA LEU A 13 -20.85 -25.99 1.67
C LEU A 13 -22.34 -26.25 1.36
N VAL A 14 -23.25 -25.66 2.14
CA VAL A 14 -24.70 -25.87 1.93
C VAL A 14 -25.17 -25.14 0.67
N PHE A 15 -24.62 -23.95 0.39
CA PHE A 15 -24.93 -23.22 -0.83
C PHE A 15 -24.51 -23.99 -2.08
N GLU A 16 -23.27 -24.50 -2.13
CA GLU A 16 -22.76 -25.27 -3.27
C GLU A 16 -23.62 -26.53 -3.53
N LYS A 17 -24.06 -27.22 -2.47
CA LYS A 17 -24.95 -28.38 -2.57
C LYS A 17 -26.31 -28.04 -3.20
N LEU A 18 -26.96 -26.97 -2.73
CA LEU A 18 -28.22 -26.52 -3.31
C LEU A 18 -28.02 -26.09 -4.77
N PHE A 19 -26.97 -25.32 -5.06
CA PHE A 19 -26.68 -24.83 -6.41
C PHE A 19 -26.49 -25.98 -7.40
N ALA A 20 -25.67 -26.97 -7.04
CA ALA A 20 -25.47 -28.16 -7.85
C ALA A 20 -26.78 -28.94 -8.07
N ALA A 21 -27.60 -29.09 -7.02
CA ALA A 21 -28.89 -29.77 -7.12
C ALA A 21 -29.88 -29.05 -8.05
N VAL A 22 -29.90 -27.71 -8.04
CA VAL A 22 -30.76 -26.89 -8.91
C VAL A 22 -30.30 -26.98 -10.36
N VAL A 23 -29.00 -26.85 -10.63
CA VAL A 23 -28.44 -26.98 -11.98
C VAL A 23 -28.70 -28.37 -12.57
N ASP A 24 -28.49 -29.44 -11.78
CA ASP A 24 -28.77 -30.81 -12.21
C ASP A 24 -30.27 -31.02 -12.51
N ALA A 25 -31.15 -30.50 -11.65
CA ALA A 25 -32.59 -30.59 -11.83
C ALA A 25 -33.08 -29.80 -13.06
N SER A 26 -32.51 -28.62 -13.32
CA SER A 26 -32.82 -27.76 -14.48
C SER A 26 -32.42 -28.44 -15.80
N ASN A 27 -31.27 -29.13 -15.82
CA ASN A 27 -30.78 -29.81 -17.02
C ASN A 27 -31.50 -31.15 -17.31
N LYS A 28 -31.97 -31.86 -16.27
CA LYS A 28 -32.59 -33.20 -16.42
C LYS A 28 -34.12 -33.17 -16.50
N THR A 29 -34.77 -32.11 -16.01
CA THR A 29 -36.22 -32.11 -15.79
C THR A 29 -36.90 -31.02 -16.64
N THR A 30 -37.64 -31.43 -17.68
CA THR A 30 -38.56 -30.50 -18.41
C THR A 30 -39.75 -30.06 -17.55
N GLN A 31 -39.97 -30.75 -16.44
CA GLN A 31 -40.96 -30.41 -15.43
C GLN A 31 -40.31 -29.41 -14.47
N PHE A 32 -40.98 -28.27 -14.24
CA PHE A 32 -40.52 -27.15 -13.39
C PHE A 32 -39.50 -26.19 -14.02
N ASP A 33 -39.17 -26.36 -15.30
CA ASP A 33 -38.14 -25.59 -16.02
C ASP A 33 -38.17 -24.08 -15.73
N SER A 34 -39.34 -23.44 -15.81
CA SER A 34 -39.45 -21.99 -15.56
C SER A 34 -39.21 -21.56 -14.10
N SER A 35 -39.52 -22.40 -13.12
CA SER A 35 -39.32 -22.09 -11.70
C SER A 35 -37.92 -22.47 -11.23
N LEU A 36 -37.32 -23.52 -11.80
CA LEU A 36 -35.95 -23.92 -11.54
C LEU A 36 -34.94 -22.96 -12.18
N LYS A 37 -35.17 -22.53 -13.43
CA LYS A 37 -34.34 -21.50 -14.08
C LYS A 37 -34.32 -20.19 -13.30
N LYS A 38 -35.47 -19.74 -12.80
CA LYS A 38 -35.54 -18.53 -11.98
C LYS A 38 -34.76 -18.68 -10.67
N LEU A 39 -34.90 -19.82 -9.99
CA LEU A 39 -34.12 -20.10 -8.78
C LEU A 39 -32.60 -20.19 -9.09
N GLU A 40 -32.22 -20.78 -10.22
CA GLU A 40 -30.83 -20.84 -10.67
C GLU A 40 -30.25 -19.44 -10.92
N GLU A 41 -31.02 -18.54 -11.56
CA GLU A 41 -30.65 -17.13 -11.75
C GLU A 41 -30.47 -16.41 -10.41
N THR A 42 -31.40 -16.58 -9.47
CA THR A 42 -31.29 -16.03 -8.12
C THR A 42 -30.03 -16.53 -7.41
N LEU A 43 -29.75 -17.84 -7.46
CA LEU A 43 -28.55 -18.41 -6.84
C LEU A 43 -27.26 -17.91 -7.50
N LYS A 44 -27.22 -17.77 -8.84
CA LYS A 44 -26.08 -17.15 -9.55
C LYS A 44 -25.84 -15.71 -9.10
N SER A 45 -26.92 -14.93 -8.95
CA SER A 45 -26.86 -13.53 -8.54
C SER A 45 -26.31 -13.35 -7.12
N ILE A 46 -26.68 -14.23 -6.19
CA ILE A 46 -26.23 -14.13 -4.78
C ILE A 46 -24.88 -14.82 -4.51
N ASN A 47 -24.38 -15.66 -5.42
CA ASN A 47 -23.12 -16.41 -5.25
C ASN A 47 -21.91 -15.52 -4.89
N PRO A 48 -21.65 -14.36 -5.55
CA PRO A 48 -20.55 -13.48 -5.17
C PRO A 48 -20.66 -13.01 -3.71
N THR A 49 -21.87 -12.69 -3.26
CA THR A 49 -22.13 -12.25 -1.88
C THR A 49 -21.87 -13.37 -0.88
N ILE A 50 -22.25 -14.61 -1.19
CA ILE A 50 -21.95 -15.79 -0.35
C ILE A 50 -20.43 -16.02 -0.21
N LEU A 51 -19.67 -15.85 -1.30
CA LEU A 51 -18.21 -16.00 -1.28
C LEU A 51 -17.52 -14.92 -0.44
N GLU A 52 -18.01 -13.67 -0.52
CA GLU A 52 -17.53 -12.57 0.33
C GLU A 52 -17.85 -12.80 1.80
N VAL A 53 -19.10 -13.19 2.13
CA VAL A 53 -19.52 -13.50 3.51
C VAL A 53 -18.71 -14.67 4.08
N LYS A 54 -18.39 -15.68 3.27
CA LYS A 54 -17.50 -16.78 3.68
C LYS A 54 -16.09 -16.26 4.01
N LYS A 55 -15.48 -15.49 3.09
CA LYS A 55 -14.13 -14.94 3.26
C LYS A 55 -14.01 -14.05 4.51
N LEU A 56 -15.00 -13.21 4.76
CA LEU A 56 -15.02 -12.30 5.91
C LEU A 56 -15.22 -13.04 7.22
N ASN A 57 -16.10 -14.05 7.27
CA ASN A 57 -16.32 -14.83 8.49
C ASN A 57 -15.15 -15.76 8.84
N ASP A 58 -14.44 -16.29 7.85
CA ASP A 58 -13.23 -17.09 8.09
C ASP A 58 -12.09 -16.25 8.72
N GLN A 59 -12.16 -14.91 8.62
CA GLN A 59 -11.18 -13.98 9.18
C GLN A 59 -11.56 -13.40 10.55
N LEU A 60 -12.85 -13.42 10.92
CA LEU A 60 -13.39 -12.61 12.02
C LEU A 60 -13.99 -13.41 13.18
N ASP A 61 -13.97 -14.75 13.15
CA ASP A 61 -14.49 -15.62 14.22
C ASP A 61 -15.90 -15.22 14.73
N HIS A 62 -16.75 -14.72 13.83
CA HIS A 62 -18.06 -14.16 14.14
C HIS A 62 -19.10 -15.25 14.51
N PRO A 63 -20.12 -14.93 15.34
CA PRO A 63 -21.06 -15.91 15.86
C PRO A 63 -21.97 -16.47 14.76
N LYS A 64 -22.15 -17.79 14.81
CA LYS A 64 -22.96 -18.61 13.87
C LYS A 64 -24.44 -18.18 13.78
N GLU A 65 -24.97 -17.58 14.84
CA GLU A 65 -26.40 -17.35 15.07
C GLU A 65 -27.09 -16.50 13.99
N GLU A 66 -26.41 -15.48 13.44
CA GLU A 66 -27.02 -14.57 12.45
C GLU A 66 -27.17 -15.19 11.05
N LEU A 67 -26.37 -16.22 10.74
CA LEU A 67 -26.39 -16.93 9.45
C LEU A 67 -27.14 -18.27 9.51
N GLU A 68 -27.52 -18.74 10.69
CA GLU A 68 -28.25 -20.00 10.87
C GLU A 68 -29.55 -20.06 10.07
N LYS A 69 -30.27 -18.93 10.02
CA LYS A 69 -31.52 -18.84 9.25
C LYS A 69 -31.29 -19.03 7.75
N LEU A 70 -30.25 -18.41 7.19
CA LEU A 70 -29.88 -18.59 5.78
C LEU A 70 -29.41 -20.03 5.51
N ILE A 71 -28.56 -20.57 6.39
CA ILE A 71 -28.08 -21.96 6.30
C ILE A 71 -29.27 -22.94 6.30
N GLN A 72 -30.28 -22.70 7.14
CA GLN A 72 -31.47 -23.53 7.21
C GLN A 72 -32.33 -23.43 5.94
N ILE A 73 -32.53 -22.22 5.40
CA ILE A 73 -33.23 -22.00 4.12
C ILE A 73 -32.54 -22.79 3.00
N LEU A 74 -31.20 -22.74 2.92
CA LEU A 74 -30.43 -23.45 1.90
C LEU A 74 -30.52 -24.98 2.06
N LYS A 75 -30.44 -25.50 3.29
CA LYS A 75 -30.59 -26.95 3.59
C LYS A 75 -31.98 -27.47 3.23
N ASP A 76 -33.03 -26.72 3.55
CA ASP A 76 -34.40 -27.12 3.25
C ASP A 76 -34.69 -26.99 1.75
N GLY A 77 -34.06 -26.03 1.08
CA GLY A 77 -34.04 -25.93 -0.37
C GLY A 77 -33.43 -27.17 -1.02
N GLU A 78 -32.27 -27.63 -0.57
CA GLU A 78 -31.59 -28.81 -1.12
C GLU A 78 -32.51 -30.05 -1.03
N LYS A 79 -33.09 -30.27 0.15
CA LYS A 79 -34.06 -31.36 0.38
C LYS A 79 -35.30 -31.23 -0.50
N LEU A 80 -35.79 -30.01 -0.73
CA LEU A 80 -36.94 -29.75 -1.60
C LEU A 80 -36.62 -30.14 -3.04
N ILE A 81 -35.49 -29.69 -3.58
CA ILE A 81 -35.08 -29.97 -4.97
C ILE A 81 -34.85 -31.48 -5.17
N HIS A 82 -34.24 -32.16 -4.20
CA HIS A 82 -34.07 -33.62 -4.25
C HIS A 82 -35.41 -34.39 -4.19
N LYS A 83 -36.44 -33.85 -3.54
CA LYS A 83 -37.80 -34.42 -3.57
C LYS A 83 -38.49 -34.16 -4.91
N CYS A 84 -38.24 -33.01 -5.53
CA CYS A 84 -38.78 -32.65 -6.84
C CYS A 84 -38.24 -33.55 -7.95
N SER A 85 -36.96 -33.93 -7.91
CA SER A 85 -36.34 -34.79 -8.92
C SER A 85 -36.86 -36.24 -8.93
N LYS A 86 -37.61 -36.67 -7.90
CA LYS A 86 -38.20 -38.01 -7.78
C LYS A 86 -39.69 -38.06 -8.19
N VAL A 87 -40.28 -36.96 -8.63
CA VAL A 87 -41.70 -36.89 -8.97
C VAL A 87 -41.93 -37.47 -10.37
N SER A 88 -42.82 -38.47 -10.48
CA SER A 88 -43.21 -39.08 -11.76
C SER A 88 -44.02 -38.12 -12.64
N CYS A 89 -43.80 -38.21 -13.96
CA CYS A 89 -44.28 -37.27 -14.97
C CYS A 89 -45.81 -37.12 -15.08
N SER A 90 -46.59 -38.04 -14.52
CA SER A 90 -48.05 -38.13 -14.70
C SER A 90 -48.88 -37.49 -13.57
N ASN A 91 -48.26 -36.88 -12.54
CA ASN A 91 -48.99 -36.35 -11.38
C ASN A 91 -49.05 -34.81 -11.35
N TYR A 92 -49.98 -34.23 -12.12
CA TYR A 92 -50.17 -32.78 -12.29
C TYR A 92 -50.37 -32.00 -10.98
N PHE A 93 -51.09 -32.56 -10.01
CA PHE A 93 -51.36 -31.89 -8.74
C PHE A 93 -50.09 -31.77 -7.88
N LYS A 94 -49.28 -32.84 -7.82
CA LYS A 94 -47.98 -32.81 -7.15
C LYS A 94 -47.03 -31.84 -7.84
N LYS A 95 -47.06 -31.76 -9.18
CA LYS A 95 -46.28 -30.81 -9.98
C LYS A 95 -46.61 -29.36 -9.56
N TRP A 96 -47.86 -28.95 -9.64
CA TRP A 96 -48.26 -27.60 -9.25
C TRP A 96 -47.85 -27.26 -7.80
N ARG A 97 -48.02 -28.21 -6.86
CA ARG A 97 -47.63 -28.04 -5.45
C ARG A 97 -46.12 -27.82 -5.27
N TYR A 98 -45.26 -28.56 -5.97
CA TYR A 98 -43.81 -28.41 -5.86
C TYR A 98 -43.31 -27.14 -6.57
N ALA A 99 -43.90 -26.76 -7.70
CA ALA A 99 -43.59 -25.50 -8.36
C ALA A 99 -43.82 -24.29 -7.44
N ASN A 100 -44.93 -24.27 -6.69
CA ASN A 100 -45.20 -23.22 -5.72
C ASN A 100 -44.22 -23.23 -4.53
N LYS A 101 -43.75 -24.41 -4.10
CA LYS A 101 -42.71 -24.50 -3.07
C LYS A 101 -41.35 -23.99 -3.54
N ILE A 102 -40.98 -24.24 -4.81
CA ILE A 102 -39.75 -23.72 -5.41
C ILE A 102 -39.83 -22.18 -5.50
N LYS A 103 -40.97 -21.63 -5.92
CA LYS A 103 -41.20 -20.19 -5.93
C LYS A 103 -41.15 -19.58 -4.52
N ALA A 104 -41.67 -20.27 -3.51
CA ALA A 104 -41.60 -19.82 -2.13
C ALA A 104 -40.15 -19.82 -1.59
N LEU A 105 -39.34 -20.82 -1.98
CA LEU A 105 -37.91 -20.85 -1.67
C LEU A 105 -37.16 -19.68 -2.31
N ASP A 106 -37.39 -19.44 -3.61
CA ASP A 106 -36.82 -18.30 -4.35
C ASP A 106 -37.17 -16.96 -3.67
N GLY A 107 -38.45 -16.77 -3.31
CA GLY A 107 -38.90 -15.60 -2.56
C GLY A 107 -38.28 -15.47 -1.17
N SER A 108 -38.07 -16.58 -0.46
CA SER A 108 -37.44 -16.58 0.87
C SER A 108 -35.96 -16.18 0.79
N LEU A 109 -35.25 -16.64 -0.24
CA LEU A 109 -33.86 -16.25 -0.51
C LEU A 109 -33.79 -14.75 -0.83
N LEU A 110 -34.61 -14.26 -1.75
CA LEU A 110 -34.62 -12.83 -2.09
C LEU A 110 -34.95 -11.95 -0.88
N ASN A 111 -35.94 -12.31 -0.07
CA ASN A 111 -36.30 -11.57 1.13
C ASN A 111 -35.15 -11.52 2.15
N PHE A 112 -34.41 -12.62 2.33
CA PHE A 112 -33.25 -12.64 3.21
C PHE A 112 -32.19 -11.62 2.75
N PHE A 113 -31.83 -11.61 1.47
CA PHE A 113 -30.80 -10.72 0.93
C PHE A 113 -31.24 -9.25 0.82
N GLN A 114 -32.53 -9.00 0.58
CA GLN A 114 -33.06 -7.64 0.43
C GLN A 114 -33.39 -6.96 1.76
N VAL A 115 -33.80 -7.72 2.78
CA VAL A 115 -34.33 -7.16 4.03
C VAL A 115 -33.45 -7.54 5.21
N GLU A 116 -33.25 -8.84 5.43
CA GLU A 116 -32.58 -9.33 6.65
C GLU A 116 -31.08 -9.04 6.64
N LEU A 117 -30.43 -9.19 5.49
CA LEU A 117 -29.02 -8.86 5.32
C LEU A 117 -28.76 -7.36 5.54
N GLN A 118 -29.68 -6.49 5.09
CA GLN A 118 -29.57 -5.05 5.31
C GLN A 118 -29.70 -4.70 6.81
N ALA A 119 -30.58 -5.38 7.53
CA ALA A 119 -30.71 -5.21 8.98
C ALA A 119 -29.47 -5.71 9.73
N ILE A 120 -28.89 -6.84 9.32
CA ILE A 120 -27.63 -7.37 9.87
C ILE A 120 -26.48 -6.37 9.63
N LEU A 121 -26.35 -5.84 8.42
CA LEU A 121 -25.34 -4.83 8.09
C LEU A 121 -25.53 -3.54 8.91
N LEU A 122 -26.77 -3.07 9.09
CA LEU A 122 -27.06 -1.91 9.93
C LEU A 122 -26.71 -2.16 11.40
N ARG A 123 -27.01 -3.36 11.92
CA ARG A 123 -26.67 -3.76 13.29
C ARG A 123 -25.15 -3.85 13.48
N GLY A 124 -24.43 -4.45 12.54
CA GLY A 124 -22.97 -4.52 12.55
C GLY A 124 -22.34 -3.13 12.52
N ASN A 125 -22.79 -2.25 11.64
CA ASN A 125 -22.33 -0.85 11.58
C ASN A 125 -22.63 -0.10 12.89
N THR A 126 -23.78 -0.35 13.50
CA THR A 126 -24.16 0.26 14.79
C THR A 126 -23.29 -0.29 15.93
N GLN A 127 -23.00 -1.58 15.96
CA GLN A 127 -22.10 -2.18 16.94
C GLN A 127 -20.67 -1.66 16.81
N VAL A 128 -20.15 -1.52 15.58
CA VAL A 128 -18.86 -0.87 15.31
C VAL A 128 -18.87 0.57 15.81
N LEU A 129 -19.92 1.34 15.53
CA LEU A 129 -20.08 2.71 16.05
C LEU A 129 -20.14 2.76 17.59
N VAL A 130 -20.81 1.80 18.22
CA VAL A 130 -20.89 1.68 19.69
C VAL A 130 -19.54 1.27 20.28
N LEU A 131 -18.81 0.33 19.67
CA LEU A 131 -17.45 -0.06 20.07
C LEU A 131 -16.47 1.10 19.91
N LEU A 132 -16.56 1.85 18.81
CA LEU A 132 -15.77 3.08 18.58
C LEU A 132 -16.14 4.20 19.56
N LYS A 133 -17.36 4.21 20.10
CA LYS A 133 -17.75 5.11 21.21
C LYS A 133 -17.30 4.58 22.57
N SER A 134 -17.35 3.28 22.80
CA SER A 134 -17.04 2.64 24.09
C SER A 134 -15.53 2.58 24.34
N ASN A 135 -14.73 2.36 23.30
CA ASN A 135 -13.26 2.48 23.37
C ASN A 135 -12.77 3.94 23.51
N ARG A 136 -13.65 4.95 23.36
CA ARG A 136 -13.37 6.33 23.78
C ARG A 136 -13.63 6.56 25.28
N PHE A 137 -14.33 5.66 25.95
CA PHE A 137 -14.83 5.86 27.32
C PHE A 137 -13.87 5.39 28.42
N SER A 138 -12.73 4.77 28.08
CA SER A 138 -11.69 4.38 29.04
C SER A 138 -10.66 5.48 29.34
N LEU A 139 -10.76 6.65 28.69
CA LEU A 139 -9.82 7.77 28.85
C LEU A 139 -10.51 9.12 29.05
N SER A 140 -11.53 9.22 29.91
CA SER A 140 -11.88 10.48 30.60
C SER A 140 -13.05 10.30 31.56
N ASN A 141 -12.74 9.98 32.81
CA ASN A 141 -13.67 10.23 33.91
C ASN A 141 -13.32 11.60 34.51
N ARG A 142 -13.91 12.68 33.96
CA ARG A 142 -14.20 13.95 34.66
C ARG A 142 -15.16 14.75 33.80
N GLY A 143 -16.35 14.98 34.36
CA GLY A 143 -17.52 15.39 33.61
C GLY A 143 -17.55 16.84 33.14
N VAL A 144 -18.58 17.03 32.30
CA VAL A 144 -19.33 18.24 31.94
C VAL A 144 -19.13 18.73 30.49
N SER A 145 -20.25 18.64 29.76
CA SER A 145 -20.65 19.29 28.50
C SER A 145 -20.35 18.58 27.18
N ASP A 146 -21.34 17.81 26.74
CA ASP A 146 -21.48 17.20 25.41
C ASP A 146 -21.31 18.18 24.22
N ASN A 147 -20.77 17.62 23.12
CA ASN A 147 -20.70 18.11 21.73
C ASN A 147 -19.48 18.93 21.24
N TYR A 148 -18.28 18.78 21.81
CA TYR A 148 -17.06 19.42 21.26
C TYR A 148 -15.80 18.52 21.13
N GLU A 149 -15.82 17.27 21.61
CA GLU A 149 -14.58 16.46 21.73
C GLU A 149 -14.20 15.63 20.48
N SER A 150 -14.99 15.59 19.40
CA SER A 150 -14.78 14.58 18.34
C SER A 150 -13.82 14.95 17.19
N LEU A 151 -13.21 16.14 17.13
CA LEU A 151 -12.25 16.45 16.05
C LEU A 151 -10.78 16.18 16.39
N GLY A 152 -10.46 15.85 17.64
CA GLY A 152 -9.07 15.69 18.09
C GLY A 152 -8.33 17.03 18.23
N SER A 153 -7.25 17.01 19.01
CA SER A 153 -6.37 18.17 19.24
C SER A 153 -5.55 18.52 17.99
N CYS A 154 -5.26 19.80 17.79
CA CYS A 154 -4.25 20.27 16.82
C CYS A 154 -2.84 20.30 17.42
N GLU A 155 -2.60 19.66 18.56
CA GLU A 155 -1.26 19.51 19.11
C GLU A 155 -0.56 18.30 18.50
N ALA A 156 0.74 18.45 18.27
CA ALA A 156 1.57 17.32 17.91
C ALA A 156 1.63 16.37 19.12
N THR A 157 1.43 15.07 18.88
CA THR A 157 1.72 14.05 19.90
C THR A 157 3.22 14.02 20.20
N ASP A 158 3.56 13.57 21.41
CA ASP A 158 4.95 13.46 21.84
C ASP A 158 5.79 12.68 20.82
N PRO A 159 7.00 13.16 20.50
CA PRO A 159 7.93 12.39 19.68
C PRO A 159 8.35 11.11 20.45
N PRO A 160 8.82 10.07 19.74
CA PRO A 160 9.35 8.88 20.39
C PRO A 160 10.49 9.21 21.36
N ASP A 161 10.56 8.50 22.49
CA ASP A 161 11.58 8.71 23.51
C ASP A 161 13.01 8.61 22.96
N PHE A 162 13.21 7.68 22.02
CA PHE A 162 14.48 7.47 21.34
C PHE A 162 14.43 7.90 19.87
N MET A 163 15.33 8.82 19.51
CA MET A 163 15.52 9.35 18.16
C MET A 163 17.00 9.54 17.88
N VAL A 164 17.41 9.30 16.64
CA VAL A 164 18.81 9.42 16.20
C VAL A 164 18.88 9.93 14.75
N GLY A 165 19.98 10.57 14.36
CA GLY A 165 20.19 11.11 13.00
C GLY A 165 19.30 12.27 12.58
N LEU A 166 18.49 12.83 13.50
CA LEU A 166 17.53 13.91 13.20
C LEU A 166 18.06 15.31 13.53
N ASP A 167 19.25 15.46 14.10
CA ASP A 167 19.78 16.75 14.53
C ASP A 167 20.09 17.69 13.36
N VAL A 168 20.76 17.16 12.32
CA VAL A 168 21.06 17.92 11.10
C VAL A 168 19.77 18.29 10.35
N PRO A 169 18.83 17.35 10.08
CA PRO A 169 17.54 17.71 9.49
C PRO A 169 16.76 18.75 10.27
N LEU A 170 16.71 18.62 11.60
CA LEU A 170 16.02 19.58 12.46
C LEU A 170 16.64 20.98 12.35
N LYS A 171 17.98 21.06 12.40
CA LYS A 171 18.70 22.34 12.27
C LYS A 171 18.43 23.02 10.93
N GLU A 172 18.45 22.27 9.84
CA GLU A 172 18.19 22.82 8.50
C GLU A 172 16.74 23.26 8.31
N LEU A 173 15.77 22.49 8.83
CA LEU A 173 14.36 22.90 8.84
C LEU A 173 14.14 24.18 9.65
N LYS A 174 14.74 24.27 10.85
CA LYS A 174 14.68 25.50 11.66
C LYS A 174 15.24 26.70 10.91
N ARG A 175 16.40 26.55 10.28
CA ARG A 175 17.02 27.61 9.46
C ARG A 175 16.06 28.11 8.38
N ARG A 176 15.43 27.21 7.63
CA ARG A 176 14.46 27.57 6.57
C ARG A 176 13.20 28.23 7.12
N LEU A 177 12.63 27.69 8.20
CA LEU A 177 11.43 28.25 8.85
C LEU A 177 11.65 29.64 9.44
N PHE A 178 12.85 29.91 9.96
CA PHE A 178 13.21 31.19 10.55
C PHE A 178 13.65 32.23 9.50
N THR A 179 13.88 31.80 8.25
CA THR A 179 14.23 32.70 7.16
C THR A 179 12.98 33.41 6.62
N ASP A 180 13.07 34.72 6.45
CA ASP A 180 12.05 35.51 5.76
C ASP A 180 12.09 35.22 4.25
N GLY A 181 10.94 34.86 3.66
CA GLY A 181 10.80 34.50 2.24
C GLY A 181 10.38 33.06 1.97
N GLU A 182 10.74 32.08 2.80
CA GLU A 182 10.23 30.70 2.67
C GLU A 182 8.99 30.48 3.53
N SER A 183 7.79 30.69 2.97
CA SER A 183 6.54 30.51 3.72
C SER A 183 6.01 29.08 3.75
N ARG A 184 6.46 28.21 2.85
CA ARG A 184 5.93 26.85 2.67
C ARG A 184 7.08 25.89 2.41
N ILE A 185 7.17 24.83 3.22
CA ILE A 185 8.21 23.80 3.13
C ILE A 185 7.53 22.43 3.04
N VAL A 186 8.00 21.59 2.13
CA VAL A 186 7.54 20.21 1.97
C VAL A 186 8.67 19.26 2.35
N VAL A 187 8.54 18.56 3.48
CA VAL A 187 9.41 17.45 3.87
C VAL A 187 8.99 16.21 3.11
N SER A 188 9.80 15.81 2.14
CA SER A 188 9.53 14.74 1.18
C SER A 188 10.51 13.59 1.37
N ALA A 189 9.99 12.36 1.40
CA ALA A 189 10.77 11.10 1.44
C ALA A 189 9.81 9.89 1.32
N PRO A 190 10.31 8.68 1.01
CA PRO A 190 9.51 7.45 1.03
C PRO A 190 8.81 7.17 2.39
N GLY A 191 7.86 6.24 2.37
CA GLY A 191 7.22 5.72 3.59
C GLY A 191 8.26 5.13 4.56
N GLY A 192 8.10 5.37 5.86
CA GLY A 192 9.01 4.81 6.88
C GLY A 192 10.34 5.56 7.11
N CYS A 193 10.60 6.66 6.40
CA CYS A 193 11.83 7.46 6.56
C CYS A 193 11.87 8.42 7.77
N GLY A 194 10.83 8.45 8.61
CA GLY A 194 10.82 9.29 9.82
C GLY A 194 10.37 10.75 9.63
N LYS A 195 9.67 11.10 8.54
CA LYS A 195 9.16 12.46 8.29
C LYS A 195 8.26 12.97 9.42
N THR A 196 7.26 12.17 9.81
CA THR A 196 6.35 12.47 10.92
C THR A 196 7.10 12.62 12.24
N THR A 197 8.11 11.78 12.49
CA THR A 197 8.99 11.90 13.67
C THR A 197 9.76 13.22 13.66
N LEU A 198 10.31 13.63 12.52
CA LEU A 198 11.00 14.91 12.38
C LEU A 198 10.04 16.11 12.60
N ALA A 199 8.83 16.05 12.05
CA ALA A 199 7.83 17.10 12.25
C ALA A 199 7.39 17.21 13.71
N LYS A 200 7.12 16.08 14.39
CA LYS A 200 6.82 16.07 15.82
C LYS A 200 7.97 16.62 16.65
N ARG A 201 9.21 16.21 16.36
CA ARG A 201 10.42 16.72 17.03
C ARG A 201 10.55 18.22 16.85
N LEU A 202 10.30 18.73 15.65
CA LEU A 202 10.29 20.17 15.36
C LEU A 202 9.23 20.92 16.18
N CYS A 203 7.99 20.42 16.25
CA CYS A 203 6.93 21.04 17.04
C CYS A 203 7.25 21.07 18.55
N HIS A 204 8.06 20.12 19.04
CA HIS A 204 8.48 20.04 20.44
C HIS A 204 9.80 20.77 20.74
N ASP A 205 10.52 21.25 19.73
CA ASP A 205 11.79 21.97 19.89
C ASP A 205 11.56 23.34 20.54
N GLN A 206 12.35 23.64 21.56
CA GLN A 206 12.20 24.85 22.36
C GLN A 206 12.37 26.13 21.55
N GLN A 207 13.33 26.17 20.60
CA GLN A 207 13.53 27.35 19.75
C GLN A 207 12.35 27.57 18.81
N VAL A 208 11.73 26.48 18.33
CA VAL A 208 10.54 26.55 17.48
C VAL A 208 9.34 27.07 18.26
N LYS A 209 9.13 26.57 19.49
CA LYS A 209 8.06 27.04 20.40
C LYS A 209 8.24 28.50 20.82
N GLU A 210 9.48 28.96 20.97
CA GLU A 210 9.77 30.37 21.27
C GLU A 210 9.57 31.28 20.05
N TYR A 211 9.86 30.76 18.85
CA TYR A 211 9.73 31.54 17.61
C TYR A 211 8.28 31.64 17.11
N PHE A 212 7.53 30.54 17.18
CA PHE A 212 6.12 30.46 16.80
C PHE A 212 5.23 30.51 18.03
N THR A 213 4.43 31.57 18.13
CA THR A 213 3.47 31.75 19.23
C THR A 213 2.31 30.76 19.15
N ASP A 214 2.07 30.19 17.97
CA ASP A 214 1.00 29.22 17.73
C ASP A 214 1.48 28.13 16.75
N ILE A 215 1.31 26.86 17.12
CA ILE A 215 1.69 25.70 16.31
C ILE A 215 0.47 24.79 16.17
N CYS A 216 -0.08 24.72 14.96
CA CYS A 216 -1.22 23.87 14.63
C CYS A 216 -0.72 22.64 13.87
N TYR A 217 -0.82 21.46 14.46
CA TYR A 217 -0.50 20.17 13.86
C TYR A 217 -1.76 19.42 13.44
N VAL A 218 -1.84 19.02 12.16
CA VAL A 218 -2.98 18.29 11.61
C VAL A 218 -2.48 17.13 10.77
N THR A 219 -2.82 15.90 11.17
CA THR A 219 -2.64 14.71 10.31
C THR A 219 -3.75 14.66 9.26
N VAL A 220 -3.35 14.54 7.99
CA VAL A 220 -4.23 14.55 6.83
C VAL A 220 -4.56 13.12 6.42
N SER A 221 -5.85 12.80 6.30
CA SER A 221 -6.29 11.48 5.83
C SER A 221 -6.14 11.35 4.30
N LYS A 222 -6.14 10.11 3.79
CA LYS A 222 -6.09 9.81 2.35
C LYS A 222 -7.19 10.52 1.54
N THR A 223 -8.39 10.66 2.09
CA THR A 223 -9.53 11.34 1.44
C THR A 223 -9.46 12.87 1.53
N CYS A 224 -8.59 13.41 2.40
CA CYS A 224 -8.34 14.83 2.60
C CYS A 224 -9.60 15.68 2.74
N ASP A 225 -10.21 15.63 3.94
CA ASP A 225 -11.38 16.44 4.28
C ASP A 225 -10.98 17.89 4.59
N LEU A 226 -11.03 18.76 3.57
CA LEU A 226 -10.75 20.20 3.70
C LEU A 226 -11.58 20.84 4.82
N PHE A 227 -12.89 20.58 4.86
CA PHE A 227 -13.77 21.18 5.88
C PHE A 227 -13.43 20.69 7.28
N GLY A 228 -13.09 19.40 7.41
CA GLY A 228 -12.59 18.82 8.66
C GLY A 228 -11.31 19.49 9.14
N ILE A 229 -10.34 19.70 8.25
CA ILE A 229 -9.08 20.41 8.56
C ILE A 229 -9.37 21.85 9.00
N ILE A 230 -10.16 22.59 8.24
CA ILE A 230 -10.48 24.00 8.57
C ILE A 230 -11.21 24.08 9.91
N LYS A 231 -12.22 23.23 10.16
CA LYS A 231 -12.93 23.19 11.45
C LYS A 231 -11.98 22.92 12.61
N LYS A 232 -11.02 22.00 12.47
CA LYS A 232 -9.99 21.74 13.48
C LYS A 232 -9.17 22.99 13.79
N LEU A 233 -8.76 23.74 12.77
CA LEU A 233 -7.97 24.97 12.95
C LEU A 233 -8.75 26.07 13.68
N PHE A 234 -10.04 26.24 13.38
CA PHE A 234 -10.89 27.16 14.14
C PHE A 234 -11.08 26.72 15.60
N TRP A 235 -11.25 25.41 15.83
CA TRP A 235 -11.42 24.88 17.18
C TRP A 235 -10.17 25.00 18.03
N HIS A 236 -8.99 24.78 17.44
CA HIS A 236 -7.71 25.06 18.10
C HIS A 236 -7.63 26.50 18.60
N ASN A 237 -8.23 27.43 17.86
CA ASN A 237 -8.25 28.85 18.17
C ASN A 237 -9.42 29.28 19.07
N ALA A 238 -10.21 28.33 19.60
CA ALA A 238 -11.41 28.56 20.39
C ALA A 238 -12.47 29.44 19.66
N GLU A 239 -12.44 29.48 18.33
CA GLU A 239 -13.40 30.21 17.51
C GLU A 239 -14.53 29.27 17.04
N ARG A 240 -15.78 29.72 17.18
CA ARG A 240 -16.94 28.97 16.69
C ARG A 240 -17.12 29.20 15.20
N VAL A 241 -17.21 28.11 14.45
CA VAL A 241 -17.52 28.12 13.02
C VAL A 241 -19.03 28.09 12.84
N GLN A 242 -19.61 29.12 12.22
CA GLN A 242 -20.91 28.96 11.56
C GLN A 242 -20.66 28.15 10.28
N GLY A 243 -21.47 27.12 10.01
CA GLY A 243 -21.20 26.17 8.92
C GLY A 243 -20.82 26.86 7.60
N PHE A 244 -19.94 26.22 6.82
CA PHE A 244 -19.45 26.79 5.57
C PHE A 244 -20.44 26.64 4.44
N GLN A 245 -20.58 27.67 3.60
CA GLN A 245 -21.46 27.66 2.44
C GLN A 245 -20.80 26.98 1.22
N SER A 246 -19.47 27.05 1.13
CA SER A 246 -18.65 26.44 0.08
C SER A 246 -17.21 26.22 0.56
N GLU A 247 -16.39 25.51 -0.23
CA GLU A 247 -14.96 25.39 0.06
C GLU A 247 -14.24 26.75 0.02
N GLU A 248 -14.63 27.62 -0.91
CA GLU A 248 -14.06 28.96 -1.03
C GLU A 248 -14.40 29.84 0.18
N ASP A 249 -15.65 29.77 0.65
CA ASP A 249 -16.08 30.45 1.87
C ASP A 249 -15.26 29.95 3.09
N ALA A 250 -15.09 28.64 3.24
CA ALA A 250 -14.28 28.07 4.32
C ALA A 250 -12.83 28.56 4.30
N VAL A 251 -12.22 28.57 3.10
CA VAL A 251 -10.83 29.02 2.89
C VAL A 251 -10.69 30.52 3.16
N ASN A 252 -11.63 31.34 2.69
CA ASN A 252 -11.64 32.78 2.93
C ASN A 252 -11.80 33.12 4.41
N GLN A 253 -12.70 32.42 5.12
CA GLN A 253 -12.86 32.58 6.56
C GLN A 253 -11.60 32.18 7.32
N LEU A 254 -10.95 31.07 6.92
CA LEU A 254 -9.67 30.66 7.50
C LEU A 254 -8.59 31.73 7.27
N GLU A 255 -8.50 32.27 6.05
CA GLU A 255 -7.53 33.32 5.72
C GLU A 255 -7.73 34.57 6.58
N LEU A 256 -8.99 35.00 6.78
CA LEU A 256 -9.32 36.14 7.65
C LEU A 256 -8.94 35.87 9.11
N MET A 257 -9.22 34.67 9.62
CA MET A 257 -8.82 34.25 10.97
C MET A 257 -7.29 34.31 11.12
N LEU A 258 -6.55 33.73 10.17
CA LEU A 258 -5.08 33.73 10.18
C LEU A 258 -4.51 35.15 10.12
N LYS A 259 -5.07 36.04 9.27
CA LYS A 259 -4.65 37.45 9.17
C LYS A 259 -4.77 38.19 10.51
N ARG A 260 -5.86 37.97 11.26
CA ARG A 260 -6.01 38.55 12.61
C ARG A 260 -5.00 37.96 13.60
N LYS A 261 -4.79 36.64 13.56
CA LYS A 261 -3.92 35.95 14.52
C LYS A 261 -2.45 36.30 14.35
N VAL A 262 -1.97 36.53 13.13
CA VAL A 262 -0.57 36.94 12.89
C VAL A 262 -0.23 38.34 13.41
N GLU A 263 -1.23 39.15 13.79
CA GLU A 263 -1.01 40.41 14.51
C GLU A 263 -0.48 40.13 15.93
N SER A 264 -0.88 39.01 16.54
CA SER A 264 -0.49 38.61 17.89
C SER A 264 0.80 37.77 17.93
N GLY A 265 1.28 37.25 16.79
CA GLY A 265 2.52 36.47 16.75
C GLY A 265 2.74 35.70 15.45
N ARG A 266 3.61 34.68 15.48
CA ARG A 266 3.94 33.84 14.32
C ARG A 266 3.22 32.51 14.42
N ILE A 267 2.70 32.03 13.31
CA ILE A 267 1.89 30.80 13.26
C ILE A 267 2.59 29.79 12.37
N LEU A 268 2.72 28.55 12.86
CA LEU A 268 3.16 27.41 12.08
C LEU A 268 2.00 26.41 11.93
N LEU A 269 1.59 26.15 10.69
CA LEU A 269 0.68 25.05 10.35
C LEU A 269 1.49 23.85 9.87
N VAL A 270 1.36 22.71 10.53
CA VAL A 270 1.93 21.43 10.11
C VAL A 270 0.82 20.55 9.56
N LEU A 271 0.91 20.21 8.27
CA LEU A 271 0.05 19.24 7.60
C LEU A 271 0.83 17.94 7.42
N ASP A 272 0.56 16.96 8.28
CA ASP A 272 1.28 15.70 8.33
C ASP A 272 0.63 14.61 7.46
N ASP A 273 1.46 13.85 6.76
CA ASP A 273 1.12 12.74 5.85
C ASP A 273 0.16 13.12 4.71
N VAL A 274 0.46 14.20 3.99
CA VAL A 274 -0.34 14.65 2.83
C VAL A 274 -0.13 13.72 1.63
N TRP A 275 -1.22 13.25 1.04
CA TRP A 275 -1.23 12.31 -0.10
C TRP A 275 -1.25 13.03 -1.45
N SER A 276 -0.77 12.39 -2.52
CA SER A 276 -0.72 12.97 -3.88
C SER A 276 -2.08 13.46 -4.40
N GLY A 277 -3.17 12.75 -4.08
CA GLY A 277 -4.53 13.12 -4.48
C GLY A 277 -5.04 14.41 -3.82
N SER A 278 -4.36 14.88 -2.77
CA SER A 278 -4.74 16.06 -1.99
C SER A 278 -4.18 17.37 -2.53
N LYS A 279 -3.56 17.37 -3.73
CA LYS A 279 -2.93 18.57 -4.31
C LYS A 279 -3.89 19.77 -4.40
N SER A 280 -5.13 19.54 -4.84
CA SER A 280 -6.15 20.60 -4.94
C SER A 280 -6.49 21.22 -3.59
N VAL A 281 -6.59 20.40 -2.55
CA VAL A 281 -6.82 20.83 -1.16
C VAL A 281 -5.59 21.56 -0.63
N LEU A 282 -4.39 21.04 -0.88
CA LEU A 282 -3.13 21.66 -0.46
C LEU A 282 -2.95 23.05 -1.09
N ASP A 283 -3.34 23.22 -2.36
CA ASP A 283 -3.29 24.51 -3.05
C ASP A 283 -4.16 25.58 -2.39
N LYS A 284 -5.22 25.20 -1.65
CA LYS A 284 -6.05 26.13 -0.86
C LYS A 284 -5.34 26.72 0.36
N PHE A 285 -4.21 26.14 0.79
CA PHE A 285 -3.39 26.65 1.89
C PHE A 285 -2.24 27.55 1.42
N LYS A 286 -2.22 27.97 0.15
CA LYS A 286 -1.21 28.90 -0.43
C LYS A 286 -1.45 30.36 -0.04
N PHE A 287 -1.68 30.63 1.23
CA PHE A 287 -1.88 31.97 1.73
C PHE A 287 -0.60 32.80 1.64
N GLN A 288 -0.76 34.08 1.28
CA GLN A 288 0.32 35.07 1.24
C GLN A 288 0.23 35.97 2.49
N ILE A 289 0.43 35.35 3.66
CA ILE A 289 0.33 36.02 4.95
C ILE A 289 1.73 36.08 5.58
N SER A 290 2.19 37.29 5.89
CA SER A 290 3.45 37.47 6.63
C SER A 290 3.34 36.83 8.02
N LYS A 291 4.44 36.23 8.53
CA LYS A 291 4.49 35.49 9.81
C LYS A 291 3.67 34.19 9.88
N PHE A 292 3.01 33.78 8.80
CA PHE A 292 2.38 32.46 8.68
C PHE A 292 3.27 31.53 7.85
N LYS A 293 3.55 30.33 8.39
CA LYS A 293 4.36 29.31 7.74
C LYS A 293 3.58 28.00 7.66
N VAL A 294 3.77 27.24 6.58
CA VAL A 294 3.21 25.90 6.41
C VAL A 294 4.34 24.88 6.24
N LEU A 295 4.35 23.85 7.06
CA LEU A 295 5.17 22.66 6.90
C LEU A 295 4.28 21.51 6.46
N VAL A 296 4.67 20.82 5.39
CA VAL A 296 3.98 19.62 4.92
C VAL A 296 4.92 18.45 5.06
N THR A 297 4.46 17.31 5.58
CA THR A 297 5.16 16.04 5.38
C THR A 297 4.43 15.25 4.32
N SER A 298 5.15 14.67 3.36
CA SER A 298 4.54 13.88 2.30
C SER A 298 5.48 12.81 1.75
N ARG A 299 4.89 11.77 1.17
CA ARG A 299 5.59 10.78 0.35
C ARG A 299 5.81 11.26 -1.08
N ASN A 300 5.23 12.41 -1.43
CA ASN A 300 5.27 12.99 -2.75
C ASN A 300 5.92 14.38 -2.69
N GLU A 301 6.63 14.73 -3.74
CA GLU A 301 7.06 16.10 -3.97
C GLU A 301 5.88 16.94 -4.49
N PHE A 302 5.81 18.18 -4.02
CA PHE A 302 4.83 19.17 -4.51
C PHE A 302 5.57 20.41 -5.04
N PRO A 303 6.23 20.32 -6.23
CA PRO A 303 7.12 21.36 -6.76
C PRO A 303 6.45 22.71 -7.12
N GLY A 304 5.17 22.89 -6.83
CA GLY A 304 4.45 24.18 -6.96
C GLY A 304 3.83 24.68 -5.65
N PHE A 305 4.03 23.99 -4.53
CA PHE A 305 3.51 24.41 -3.23
C PHE A 305 4.53 25.24 -2.46
N GLY A 306 5.75 24.74 -2.30
CA GLY A 306 6.79 25.37 -1.49
C GLY A 306 8.16 24.78 -1.78
N SER A 307 9.16 25.17 -1.00
CA SER A 307 10.50 24.58 -1.10
C SER A 307 10.47 23.13 -0.63
N THR A 308 11.06 22.22 -1.40
CA THR A 308 11.16 20.81 -0.98
C THR A 308 12.40 20.61 -0.12
N TYR A 309 12.23 19.93 1.01
CA TYR A 309 13.30 19.38 1.84
C TYR A 309 13.25 17.86 1.74
N ASN A 310 14.15 17.28 0.94
CA ASN A 310 14.25 15.84 0.78
C ASN A 310 14.96 15.22 1.99
N LEU A 311 14.21 14.52 2.83
CA LEU A 311 14.72 13.87 4.03
C LEU A 311 15.53 12.63 3.63
N LYS A 312 16.82 12.65 3.97
CA LYS A 312 17.73 11.54 3.72
C LYS A 312 17.51 10.40 4.73
N LEU A 313 17.95 9.21 4.35
CA LEU A 313 18.04 8.04 5.22
C LEU A 313 19.13 8.23 6.29
N LEU A 314 19.10 7.36 7.30
CA LEU A 314 20.09 7.39 8.38
C LEU A 314 21.49 7.05 7.85
N SER A 315 22.51 7.65 8.48
CA SER A 315 23.90 7.21 8.34
C SER A 315 24.07 5.77 8.83
N GLU A 316 25.16 5.08 8.47
CA GLU A 316 25.41 3.72 8.97
C GLU A 316 25.51 3.70 10.49
N GLU A 317 26.10 4.74 11.08
CA GLU A 317 26.27 4.92 12.51
C GLU A 317 24.92 5.13 13.22
N ASP A 318 24.10 6.06 12.72
CA ASP A 318 22.76 6.31 13.28
C ASP A 318 21.84 5.11 13.08
N ALA A 319 21.95 4.42 11.93
CA ALA A 319 21.18 3.22 11.63
C ALA A 319 21.51 2.09 12.61
N LYS A 320 22.80 1.84 12.85
CA LYS A 320 23.27 0.85 13.83
C LYS A 320 22.77 1.20 15.23
N THR A 321 22.85 2.48 15.60
CA THR A 321 22.40 2.95 16.91
C THR A 321 20.90 2.71 17.11
N LEU A 322 20.07 3.06 16.12
CA LEU A 322 18.62 2.82 16.16
C LEU A 322 18.25 1.34 16.23
N PHE A 323 18.95 0.52 15.44
CA PHE A 323 18.75 -0.92 15.43
C PHE A 323 19.11 -1.53 16.78
N CYS A 324 20.27 -1.18 17.34
CA CYS A 324 20.73 -1.69 18.64
C CYS A 324 19.74 -1.31 19.75
N HIS A 325 19.27 -0.07 19.78
CA HIS A 325 18.23 0.36 20.73
C HIS A 325 16.94 -0.49 20.61
N SER A 326 16.60 -0.95 19.41
CA SER A 326 15.39 -1.75 19.19
C SER A 326 15.60 -3.24 19.47
N ALA A 327 16.80 -3.76 19.26
CA ALA A 327 17.12 -5.19 19.28
C ALA A 327 17.79 -5.66 20.58
N ILE A 328 18.44 -4.76 21.30
CA ILE A 328 19.28 -5.10 22.45
C ILE A 328 18.59 -4.63 23.74
N PRO A 329 18.37 -5.52 24.73
CA PRO A 329 17.84 -5.13 26.03
C PRO A 329 18.74 -4.12 26.76
N GLU A 330 18.14 -3.09 27.34
CA GLU A 330 18.85 -2.05 28.10
C GLU A 330 19.53 -2.59 29.38
N ASP A 331 19.03 -3.70 29.92
CA ASP A 331 19.51 -4.30 31.16
C ASP A 331 20.77 -5.18 30.98
N GLY A 332 21.27 -5.32 29.75
CA GLY A 332 22.45 -6.12 29.44
C GLY A 332 22.29 -7.61 29.76
N SER A 333 21.07 -8.10 29.98
CA SER A 333 20.78 -9.45 30.50
C SER A 333 20.91 -10.58 29.47
N SER A 334 21.34 -10.29 28.24
CA SER A 334 21.57 -11.33 27.24
C SER A 334 22.93 -12.00 27.47
N SER A 335 22.89 -13.25 27.94
CA SER A 335 24.06 -14.14 28.05
C SER A 335 24.71 -14.50 26.70
N SER A 336 24.27 -13.90 25.59
CA SER A 336 24.68 -14.18 24.22
C SER A 336 24.43 -12.99 23.27
N MET A 337 25.03 -11.83 23.57
CA MET A 337 25.03 -10.71 22.62
C MET A 337 25.56 -11.16 21.25
N PRO A 338 24.89 -10.80 20.14
CA PRO A 338 25.41 -11.07 18.81
C PRO A 338 26.73 -10.32 18.61
N GLY A 339 27.67 -10.95 17.90
CA GLY A 339 28.91 -10.29 17.52
C GLY A 339 28.64 -9.06 16.66
N GLU A 340 29.48 -8.04 16.79
CA GLU A 340 29.32 -6.74 16.11
C GLU A 340 29.20 -6.88 14.59
N GLU A 341 29.95 -7.81 13.99
CA GLU A 341 29.91 -8.10 12.55
C GLU A 341 28.51 -8.55 12.10
N LEU A 342 27.86 -9.44 12.88
CA LEU A 342 26.52 -9.93 12.60
C LEU A 342 25.48 -8.80 12.67
N VAL A 343 25.62 -7.92 13.68
CA VAL A 343 24.78 -6.73 13.81
C VAL A 343 24.96 -5.81 12.60
N ASN A 344 26.20 -5.48 12.25
CA ASN A 344 26.51 -4.60 11.13
C ASN A 344 26.01 -5.18 9.79
N GLU A 345 26.09 -6.49 9.59
CA GLU A 345 25.55 -7.13 8.39
C GLU A 345 24.03 -6.99 8.28
N ILE A 346 23.29 -7.24 9.37
CA ILE A 346 21.83 -7.09 9.38
C ILE A 346 21.44 -5.62 9.19
N VAL A 347 22.10 -4.69 9.88
CA VAL A 347 21.87 -3.24 9.75
C VAL A 347 22.08 -2.78 8.31
N ARG A 348 23.15 -3.25 7.65
CA ARG A 348 23.40 -2.95 6.23
C ARG A 348 22.26 -3.41 5.32
N ARG A 349 21.59 -4.53 5.64
CA ARG A 349 20.41 -4.99 4.88
C ARG A 349 19.15 -4.13 5.11
N CYS A 350 19.09 -3.36 6.18
CA CYS A 350 18.00 -2.40 6.40
C CYS A 350 18.21 -1.05 5.69
N LYS A 351 19.39 -0.83 5.08
CA LYS A 351 19.72 0.31 4.20
C LYS A 351 19.35 1.68 4.78
N GLY A 352 19.53 1.85 6.08
CA GLY A 352 19.28 3.11 6.78
C GLY A 352 17.81 3.53 6.89
N PHE A 353 16.84 2.66 6.56
CA PHE A 353 15.41 2.92 6.73
C PHE A 353 15.01 2.79 8.21
N PRO A 354 14.58 3.88 8.88
CA PRO A 354 14.23 3.84 10.32
C PRO A 354 13.18 2.79 10.67
N LEU A 355 12.13 2.65 9.85
CA LEU A 355 11.08 1.66 10.11
C LEU A 355 11.62 0.22 9.99
N ALA A 356 12.40 -0.08 8.96
CA ALA A 356 12.99 -1.40 8.77
C ALA A 356 13.92 -1.77 9.94
N LEU A 357 14.79 -0.84 10.35
CA LEU A 357 15.69 -1.02 11.49
C LEU A 357 14.93 -1.34 12.79
N LYS A 358 13.82 -0.63 13.05
CA LYS A 358 13.00 -0.85 14.25
C LYS A 358 12.26 -2.18 14.21
N VAL A 359 11.65 -2.52 13.09
CA VAL A 359 10.84 -3.75 12.96
C VAL A 359 11.73 -4.99 13.04
N VAL A 360 12.83 -5.02 12.26
CA VAL A 360 13.80 -6.12 12.31
C VAL A 360 14.51 -6.17 13.67
N GLY A 361 14.83 -5.02 14.25
CA GLY A 361 15.42 -4.97 15.59
C GLY A 361 14.51 -5.58 16.64
N ARG A 362 13.22 -5.20 16.65
CA ARG A 362 12.21 -5.76 17.55
C ARG A 362 11.99 -7.26 17.35
N SER A 363 12.00 -7.76 16.11
CA SER A 363 11.82 -9.20 15.86
C SER A 363 13.01 -10.04 16.34
N LEU A 364 14.18 -9.43 16.47
CA LEU A 364 15.39 -10.02 17.02
C LEU A 364 15.60 -9.75 18.52
N HIS A 365 14.74 -8.93 19.14
CA HIS A 365 14.85 -8.55 20.54
C HIS A 365 14.74 -9.75 21.47
N GLY A 366 15.75 -9.92 22.33
CA GLY A 366 15.82 -11.05 23.28
C GLY A 366 16.00 -12.43 22.63
N GLN A 367 16.22 -12.50 21.31
CA GLN A 367 16.36 -13.77 20.60
C GLN A 367 17.79 -14.33 20.71
N PRO A 368 17.96 -15.67 20.76
CA PRO A 368 19.27 -16.31 20.69
C PRO A 368 20.04 -15.98 19.41
N VAL A 369 21.38 -15.94 19.48
CA VAL A 369 22.26 -15.61 18.34
C VAL A 369 22.06 -16.51 17.12
N GLU A 370 21.57 -17.73 17.31
CA GLU A 370 21.21 -18.67 16.24
C GLU A 370 20.08 -18.12 15.35
N ILE A 371 19.10 -17.41 15.95
CA ILE A 371 18.01 -16.77 15.22
C ILE A 371 18.55 -15.60 14.40
N TRP A 372 19.44 -14.80 14.97
CA TRP A 372 20.12 -13.72 14.25
C TRP A 372 20.88 -14.23 13.02
N ARG A 373 21.68 -15.29 13.19
CA ARG A 373 22.40 -15.95 12.08
C ARG A 373 21.45 -16.55 11.05
N SER A 374 20.33 -17.14 11.50
CA SER A 374 19.30 -17.69 10.62
C SER A 374 18.64 -16.58 9.79
N THR A 375 18.28 -15.45 10.42
CA THR A 375 17.73 -14.27 9.75
C THR A 375 18.70 -13.74 8.71
N LEU A 376 19.96 -13.50 9.07
CA LEU A 376 20.98 -13.07 8.10
C LEU A 376 21.15 -14.07 6.95
N ARG A 377 21.15 -15.38 7.24
CA ARG A 377 21.26 -16.44 6.23
C ARG A 377 20.09 -16.41 5.25
N LYS A 378 18.86 -16.20 5.72
CA LYS A 378 17.66 -16.07 4.88
C LYS A 378 17.78 -14.86 3.96
N VAL A 379 18.16 -13.71 4.51
CA VAL A 379 18.33 -12.48 3.72
C VAL A 379 19.49 -12.58 2.75
N SER A 380 20.55 -13.30 3.10
CA SER A 380 21.67 -13.60 2.19
C SER A 380 21.33 -14.59 1.09
N LYS A 381 20.22 -15.33 1.20
CA LYS A 381 19.68 -16.21 0.16
C LYS A 381 18.63 -15.54 -0.71
N GLY A 382 18.43 -14.22 -0.56
CA GLY A 382 17.47 -13.44 -1.34
C GLY A 382 16.10 -13.26 -0.70
N GLU A 383 15.86 -13.72 0.54
CA GLU A 383 14.61 -13.39 1.25
C GLU A 383 14.63 -11.94 1.75
N SER A 384 13.70 -11.10 1.29
CA SER A 384 13.60 -9.73 1.78
C SER A 384 12.91 -9.65 3.15
N PHE A 385 13.29 -8.66 3.97
CA PHE A 385 12.51 -8.27 5.15
C PHE A 385 11.08 -7.84 4.80
N VAL A 386 10.86 -7.32 3.59
CA VAL A 386 9.51 -6.99 3.10
C VAL A 386 8.60 -8.23 3.04
N ASN A 387 9.18 -9.42 2.86
CA ASN A 387 8.42 -10.67 2.79
C ASN A 387 7.96 -11.17 4.16
N SER A 388 8.76 -10.90 5.19
CA SER A 388 8.61 -11.45 6.54
C SER A 388 7.98 -10.50 7.54
N GLU A 389 8.02 -9.18 7.28
CA GLU A 389 7.59 -8.16 8.23
C GLU A 389 6.41 -7.33 7.69
N ASP A 390 5.20 -7.68 8.13
CA ASP A 390 3.93 -7.09 7.65
C ASP A 390 3.86 -5.56 7.86
N GLU A 391 4.35 -5.05 8.99
CA GLU A 391 4.34 -3.61 9.29
C GLU A 391 5.17 -2.82 8.26
N LEU A 392 6.38 -3.31 7.96
CA LEU A 392 7.26 -2.71 6.95
C LEU A 392 6.61 -2.80 5.57
N ARG A 393 6.11 -3.98 5.21
CA ARG A 393 5.46 -4.22 3.92
C ARG A 393 4.27 -3.29 3.70
N ASN A 394 3.36 -3.19 4.68
CA ASN A 394 2.17 -2.34 4.58
C ASN A 394 2.53 -0.84 4.49
N CYS A 395 3.59 -0.42 5.18
CA CYS A 395 4.08 0.96 5.09
C CYS A 395 4.61 1.28 3.69
N LEU A 396 5.41 0.40 3.09
CA LEU A 396 5.92 0.59 1.74
C LEU A 396 4.79 0.47 0.70
N GLN A 397 3.93 -0.53 0.84
CA GLN A 397 2.78 -0.80 -0.03
C GLN A 397 1.83 0.39 -0.12
N SER A 398 1.59 1.09 1.00
CA SER A 398 0.74 2.28 0.97
C SER A 398 1.28 3.42 0.09
N SER A 399 2.58 3.42 -0.23
CA SER A 399 3.16 4.36 -1.22
C SER A 399 2.79 3.98 -2.66
N LEU A 400 2.56 2.69 -2.92
CA LEU A 400 2.06 2.18 -4.20
C LEU A 400 0.53 2.29 -4.30
N ASP A 401 -0.19 2.08 -3.20
CA ASP A 401 -1.66 2.26 -3.12
C ASP A 401 -2.08 3.74 -3.21
N ALA A 402 -1.11 4.66 -3.13
CA ALA A 402 -1.29 6.08 -3.42
C ALA A 402 -1.27 6.38 -4.92
N LEU A 403 -0.82 5.44 -5.76
CA LEU A 403 -0.99 5.55 -7.22
C LEU A 403 -2.47 5.36 -7.55
N ASP A 404 -3.02 6.24 -8.39
CA ASP A 404 -4.42 6.17 -8.84
C ASP A 404 -4.66 4.77 -9.44
N ASP A 405 -5.83 4.20 -9.18
CA ASP A 405 -6.22 2.92 -9.79
C ASP A 405 -6.31 3.01 -11.32
N LYS A 406 -6.43 4.23 -11.85
CA LYS A 406 -6.33 4.53 -13.29
C LYS A 406 -4.89 4.50 -13.82
N ASP A 407 -3.89 4.64 -12.96
CA ASP A 407 -2.46 4.64 -13.32
C ASP A 407 -1.89 3.20 -13.34
N ILE A 408 -2.62 2.24 -13.94
CA ILE A 408 -2.18 0.82 -14.04
C ILE A 408 -0.78 0.73 -14.66
N MET A 409 -0.52 1.51 -15.70
CA MET A 409 0.78 1.52 -16.39
C MET A 409 1.90 2.02 -15.49
N LEU A 410 1.64 2.99 -14.61
CA LEU A 410 2.63 3.49 -13.66
C LEU A 410 2.99 2.44 -12.62
N LYS A 411 1.98 1.68 -12.14
CA LYS A 411 2.19 0.50 -11.28
C LYS A 411 3.05 -0.54 -12.01
N GLU A 412 2.75 -0.87 -13.26
CA GLU A 412 3.57 -1.81 -14.05
C GLU A 412 5.01 -1.30 -14.26
N CYS A 413 5.22 -0.02 -14.56
CA CYS A 413 6.56 0.57 -14.66
C CYS A 413 7.34 0.48 -13.34
N PHE A 414 6.68 0.76 -12.20
CA PHE A 414 7.30 0.55 -10.88
C PHE A 414 7.70 -0.90 -10.65
N MET A 415 6.82 -1.83 -11.01
CA MET A 415 7.06 -3.26 -10.86
C MET A 415 8.25 -3.75 -11.71
N ASP A 416 8.44 -3.19 -12.92
CA ASP A 416 9.59 -3.51 -13.78
C ASP A 416 10.93 -3.19 -13.13
N LEU A 417 10.99 -2.17 -12.28
CA LEU A 417 12.22 -1.77 -11.59
C LEU A 417 12.79 -2.89 -10.69
N GLY A 418 11.93 -3.78 -10.18
CA GLY A 418 12.35 -4.98 -9.44
C GLY A 418 13.26 -5.91 -10.25
N SER A 419 13.23 -5.82 -11.58
CA SER A 419 14.04 -6.63 -12.50
C SER A 419 15.46 -6.08 -12.70
N PHE A 420 15.77 -4.91 -12.16
CA PHE A 420 17.12 -4.34 -12.20
C PHE A 420 17.88 -4.75 -10.93
N PRO A 421 19.22 -4.84 -10.97
CA PRO A 421 20.02 -5.21 -9.80
C PRO A 421 20.00 -4.12 -8.70
N GLU A 422 20.20 -4.57 -7.46
CA GLU A 422 20.33 -3.73 -6.27
C GLU A 422 21.51 -2.74 -6.40
N ASP A 423 21.38 -1.53 -5.84
CA ASP A 423 22.44 -0.50 -5.78
C ASP A 423 23.06 -0.06 -7.13
N GLN A 424 22.47 -0.43 -8.28
CA GLN A 424 23.00 -0.07 -9.60
C GLN A 424 22.32 1.14 -10.23
N LYS A 425 23.15 1.95 -10.89
CA LYS A 425 22.71 3.08 -11.73
C LYS A 425 22.25 2.55 -13.08
N THR A 426 20.94 2.53 -13.31
CA THR A 426 20.36 2.17 -14.60
C THR A 426 20.31 3.41 -15.50
N PRO A 427 20.85 3.39 -16.73
CA PRO A 427 20.69 4.53 -17.65
C PRO A 427 19.21 4.85 -17.87
N ALA A 428 18.82 6.12 -17.70
CA ALA A 428 17.41 6.52 -17.80
C ALA A 428 16.85 6.25 -19.20
N THR A 429 17.64 6.47 -20.26
CA THR A 429 17.27 6.17 -21.65
C THR A 429 16.93 4.70 -21.86
N ALA A 430 17.75 3.78 -21.33
CA ALA A 430 17.49 2.35 -21.44
C ALA A 430 16.16 1.94 -20.77
N LEU A 431 15.84 2.54 -19.63
CA LEU A 431 14.59 2.29 -18.93
C LEU A 431 13.38 2.86 -19.68
N ILE A 432 13.51 4.08 -20.23
CA ILE A 432 12.48 4.72 -21.06
C ILE A 432 12.18 3.88 -22.30
N ASP A 433 13.22 3.48 -23.05
CA ASP A 433 13.09 2.66 -24.27
C ASP A 433 12.44 1.31 -23.95
N MET A 434 12.87 0.66 -22.86
CA MET A 434 12.28 -0.59 -22.41
C MET A 434 10.80 -0.43 -22.08
N TRP A 435 10.39 0.61 -21.34
CA TRP A 435 8.98 0.83 -21.03
C TRP A 435 8.15 1.15 -22.27
N ALA A 436 8.67 1.97 -23.19
CA ALA A 436 7.98 2.31 -24.44
C ALA A 436 7.67 1.05 -25.27
N GLU A 437 8.67 0.19 -25.46
CA GLU A 437 8.54 -1.05 -26.23
C GLU A 437 7.72 -2.12 -25.50
N LEU A 438 8.05 -2.38 -24.23
CA LEU A 438 7.41 -3.42 -23.44
C LEU A 438 5.91 -3.16 -23.35
N HIS A 439 5.54 -1.94 -22.99
CA HIS A 439 4.16 -1.56 -22.67
C HIS A 439 3.41 -0.89 -23.81
N LYS A 440 4.04 -0.69 -24.96
CA LYS A 440 3.46 -0.04 -26.15
C LYS A 440 2.84 1.32 -25.81
N LEU A 441 3.54 2.10 -24.98
CA LEU A 441 3.04 3.38 -24.46
C LEU A 441 2.92 4.39 -25.61
N ASP A 442 4.01 4.62 -26.34
CA ASP A 442 4.06 5.53 -27.49
C ASP A 442 5.34 5.34 -28.31
N LYS A 443 5.35 5.85 -29.55
CA LYS A 443 6.51 5.74 -30.46
C LYS A 443 7.63 6.71 -30.13
N ASP A 444 7.30 7.82 -29.47
CA ASP A 444 8.22 8.93 -29.20
C ASP A 444 8.76 8.91 -27.74
N GLY A 445 8.33 7.94 -26.92
CA GLY A 445 8.81 7.71 -25.55
C GLY A 445 8.36 8.75 -24.50
N ILE A 446 7.46 9.66 -24.88
CA ILE A 446 6.94 10.75 -24.04
C ILE A 446 6.15 10.20 -22.86
N ASP A 447 5.33 9.17 -23.07
CA ASP A 447 4.55 8.56 -21.99
C ASP A 447 5.44 7.78 -21.02
N ALA A 448 6.50 7.12 -21.51
CA ALA A 448 7.50 6.48 -20.67
C ALA A 448 8.29 7.50 -19.82
N ILE A 449 8.67 8.64 -20.41
CA ILE A 449 9.28 9.77 -19.70
C ILE A 449 8.32 10.36 -18.65
N SER A 450 7.05 10.52 -19.00
CA SER A 450 6.01 10.98 -18.07
C SER A 450 5.90 10.05 -16.86
N ASN A 451 5.90 8.73 -17.09
CA ASN A 451 5.91 7.74 -16.02
C ASN A 451 7.17 7.82 -15.16
N LEU A 452 8.35 8.01 -15.75
CA LEU A 452 9.61 8.22 -15.02
C LEU A 452 9.50 9.40 -14.03
N HIS A 453 9.05 10.56 -14.50
CA HIS A 453 8.85 11.75 -13.65
C HIS A 453 7.77 11.54 -12.59
N LYS A 454 6.68 10.85 -12.95
CA LYS A 454 5.63 10.48 -12.00
C LYS A 454 6.14 9.56 -10.90
N LEU A 455 7.08 8.66 -11.17
CA LEU A 455 7.69 7.81 -10.12
C LEU A 455 8.69 8.61 -9.26
N CYS A 456 9.51 9.49 -9.89
CA CYS A 456 10.43 10.38 -9.18
C CYS A 456 9.71 11.26 -8.16
N SER A 457 8.68 11.99 -8.61
CA SER A 457 7.88 12.91 -7.78
C SER A 457 7.13 12.21 -6.65
N ARG A 458 7.09 10.88 -6.64
CA ARG A 458 6.49 10.07 -5.57
C ARG A 458 7.53 9.37 -4.70
N ASN A 459 8.80 9.72 -4.86
CA ASN A 459 9.94 9.08 -4.20
C ASN A 459 9.97 7.55 -4.38
N LEU A 460 9.45 7.03 -5.50
CA LEU A 460 9.47 5.60 -5.81
C LEU A 460 10.76 5.17 -6.53
N LEU A 461 11.46 6.15 -7.11
CA LEU A 461 12.80 6.06 -7.66
C LEU A 461 13.47 7.43 -7.59
N ASN A 462 14.77 7.49 -7.80
CA ASN A 462 15.55 8.71 -7.87
C ASN A 462 16.19 8.86 -9.26
N LEU A 463 16.09 10.06 -9.84
CA LEU A 463 16.72 10.41 -11.11
C LEU A 463 17.94 11.28 -10.83
N VAL A 464 19.11 10.76 -11.16
CA VAL A 464 20.42 11.40 -10.96
C VAL A 464 20.95 11.86 -12.32
N VAL A 465 20.99 13.17 -12.53
CA VAL A 465 21.56 13.76 -13.75
C VAL A 465 23.02 14.13 -13.49
N THR A 466 23.94 13.59 -14.29
CA THR A 466 25.39 13.76 -14.07
C THR A 466 26.01 14.92 -14.88
N ARG A 467 25.36 15.33 -15.97
CA ARG A 467 25.71 16.53 -16.76
C ARG A 467 24.44 17.22 -17.24
N SER A 468 24.30 18.52 -16.98
CA SER A 468 23.25 19.33 -17.57
C SER A 468 23.79 19.96 -18.85
N SER A 469 23.37 19.46 -20.01
CA SER A 469 23.55 20.16 -21.29
C SER A 469 22.65 21.40 -21.28
N ARG A 470 23.21 22.58 -21.05
CA ARG A 470 22.54 23.87 -21.28
C ARG A 470 22.71 24.19 -22.76
N ASN A 471 21.65 24.06 -23.56
CA ASN A 471 21.61 24.66 -24.89
C ASN A 471 21.04 26.08 -24.77
N ASP A 472 21.63 27.04 -25.49
CA ASP A 472 21.33 28.49 -25.46
C ASP A 472 20.00 28.88 -26.15
N ALA A 473 19.01 28.00 -26.14
CA ALA A 473 17.62 28.32 -26.48
C ALA A 473 16.76 27.86 -25.31
N ASN A 474 15.78 28.68 -24.90
CA ASN A 474 14.96 28.54 -23.69
C ASN A 474 14.06 27.26 -23.62
N GLU A 475 14.44 26.15 -24.24
CA GLU A 475 13.88 24.83 -24.01
C GLU A 475 14.97 23.94 -23.39
N ILE A 476 14.71 23.43 -22.18
CA ILE A 476 15.50 22.35 -21.60
C ILE A 476 15.16 21.11 -22.43
N ASP A 477 15.92 20.86 -23.50
CA ASP A 477 15.98 19.53 -24.09
C ASP A 477 16.65 18.63 -23.06
N TRP A 478 15.84 17.90 -22.28
CA TRP A 478 16.33 17.04 -21.24
C TRP A 478 16.91 15.79 -21.87
N CYS A 479 18.16 15.93 -22.33
CA CYS A 479 18.93 14.82 -22.87
C CYS A 479 19.20 13.82 -21.74
N TYR A 480 18.35 12.79 -21.61
CA TYR A 480 18.48 11.73 -20.60
C TYR A 480 19.72 10.85 -20.79
N ASN A 481 20.54 11.12 -21.81
CA ASN A 481 21.78 10.38 -22.10
C ASN A 481 22.76 10.36 -20.92
N ASP A 482 22.78 11.43 -20.11
CA ASP A 482 23.64 11.55 -18.92
C ASP A 482 22.86 11.38 -17.59
N ALA A 483 21.63 10.84 -17.66
CA ALA A 483 20.76 10.62 -16.51
C ALA A 483 20.70 9.13 -16.13
N PHE A 484 20.72 8.87 -14.82
CA PHE A 484 20.65 7.53 -14.25
C PHE A 484 19.49 7.42 -13.26
N VAL A 485 18.84 6.28 -13.28
CA VAL A 485 17.80 5.89 -12.35
C VAL A 485 18.39 5.00 -11.27
N MET A 486 18.03 5.32 -10.03
CA MET A 486 18.34 4.52 -8.84
C MET A 486 17.02 4.20 -8.14
N GLN A 487 16.77 2.94 -7.83
CA GLN A 487 15.66 2.55 -6.96
C GLN A 487 16.19 2.16 -5.58
N HIS A 488 15.48 2.53 -4.53
CA HIS A 488 15.85 2.10 -3.19
C HIS A 488 15.53 0.60 -2.99
N ASP A 489 16.41 -0.14 -2.34
CA ASP A 489 16.35 -1.60 -2.26
C ASP A 489 15.06 -2.12 -1.61
N LEU A 490 14.56 -1.50 -0.54
CA LEU A 490 13.27 -1.90 0.05
C LEU A 490 12.06 -1.66 -0.88
N LEU A 491 12.14 -0.65 -1.77
CA LEU A 491 11.08 -0.42 -2.78
C LEU A 491 11.22 -1.42 -3.93
N ARG A 492 12.45 -1.77 -4.30
CA ARG A 492 12.75 -2.84 -5.24
C ARG A 492 12.22 -4.18 -4.72
N ASP A 493 12.51 -4.52 -3.46
CA ASP A 493 12.03 -5.72 -2.79
C ASP A 493 10.51 -5.79 -2.73
N LEU A 494 9.82 -4.64 -2.53
CA LEU A 494 8.37 -4.57 -2.64
C LEU A 494 7.88 -4.94 -4.05
N ALA A 495 8.54 -4.45 -5.10
CA ALA A 495 8.21 -4.80 -6.49
C ALA A 495 8.45 -6.30 -6.78
N ILE A 496 9.50 -6.88 -6.20
CA ILE A 496 9.77 -8.32 -6.28
C ILE A 496 8.66 -9.10 -5.57
N TYR A 497 8.39 -8.78 -4.30
CA TYR A 497 7.35 -9.41 -3.49
C TYR A 497 5.99 -9.42 -4.19
N GLN A 498 5.58 -8.28 -4.74
CA GLN A 498 4.33 -8.12 -5.47
C GLN A 498 4.30 -8.99 -6.74
N SER A 499 5.43 -9.10 -7.46
CA SER A 499 5.55 -9.97 -8.64
C SER A 499 5.47 -11.45 -8.26
N GLU A 500 5.93 -11.80 -7.05
CA GLU A 500 5.97 -13.17 -6.56
C GLU A 500 4.62 -13.70 -6.06
N GLN A 501 3.63 -12.82 -5.84
CA GLN A 501 2.28 -13.21 -5.41
C GLN A 501 1.54 -14.04 -6.48
N GLU A 502 1.89 -13.87 -7.75
CA GLU A 502 1.33 -14.68 -8.83
C GLU A 502 2.07 -16.02 -8.95
N PRO A 503 1.38 -17.12 -9.30
CA PRO A 503 2.02 -18.36 -9.71
C PRO A 503 3.03 -18.11 -10.83
N ILE A 504 4.16 -18.82 -10.82
CA ILE A 504 5.30 -18.56 -11.71
C ILE A 504 4.93 -18.51 -13.19
N GLU A 505 3.93 -19.29 -13.61
CA GLU A 505 3.44 -19.37 -14.99
C GLU A 505 2.75 -18.09 -15.45
N LYS A 506 2.19 -17.32 -14.52
CA LYS A 506 1.45 -16.08 -14.76
C LYS A 506 2.30 -14.83 -14.59
N ARG A 507 3.45 -14.94 -13.91
CA ARG A 507 4.31 -13.80 -13.62
C ARG A 507 4.76 -13.12 -14.91
N LYS A 508 4.49 -11.82 -15.01
CA LYS A 508 4.99 -10.97 -16.10
C LYS A 508 6.49 -10.69 -16.00
N ARG A 509 7.06 -10.81 -14.80
CA ARG A 509 8.46 -10.54 -14.47
C ARG A 509 9.06 -11.78 -13.81
N LEU A 510 10.16 -12.28 -14.36
CA LEU A 510 10.90 -13.38 -13.77
C LEU A 510 12.26 -12.88 -13.35
N ILE A 511 12.60 -13.08 -12.08
CA ILE A 511 13.91 -12.77 -11.54
C ILE A 511 14.57 -14.10 -11.21
N VAL A 512 15.67 -14.38 -11.88
CA VAL A 512 16.40 -15.63 -11.77
C VAL A 512 17.80 -15.34 -11.25
N ASP A 513 18.07 -15.81 -10.05
CA ASP A 513 19.41 -15.80 -9.48
C ASP A 513 20.07 -17.16 -9.71
N LEU A 514 21.15 -17.17 -10.50
CA LEU A 514 21.95 -18.36 -10.82
C LEU A 514 23.26 -18.39 -10.02
N THR A 515 23.43 -17.52 -9.03
CA THR A 515 24.63 -17.53 -8.18
C THR A 515 24.77 -18.88 -7.47
N GLY A 516 25.96 -19.50 -7.59
CA GLY A 516 26.26 -20.80 -6.98
C GLY A 516 25.76 -22.04 -7.75
N ASN A 517 25.54 -21.96 -9.08
CA ASN A 517 25.15 -23.08 -9.95
C ASN A 517 23.80 -23.74 -9.58
N ARG A 518 22.90 -23.02 -8.89
CA ARG A 518 21.56 -23.51 -8.56
C ARG A 518 20.58 -23.09 -9.63
N LEU A 519 20.19 -24.04 -10.48
CA LEU A 519 19.08 -23.82 -11.40
C LEU A 519 17.76 -23.87 -10.63
N PRO A 520 16.79 -23.00 -10.95
CA PRO A 520 15.46 -23.10 -10.38
C PRO A 520 14.82 -24.47 -10.65
N GLU A 521 14.17 -25.07 -9.65
CA GLU A 521 13.60 -26.42 -9.73
C GLU A 521 12.57 -26.59 -10.87
N TRP A 522 11.86 -25.53 -11.21
CA TRP A 522 10.88 -25.52 -12.30
C TRP A 522 11.54 -25.61 -13.69
N TRP A 523 12.83 -25.27 -13.82
CA TRP A 523 13.60 -25.41 -15.06
C TRP A 523 13.93 -26.89 -15.35
N THR A 524 14.11 -27.69 -14.30
CA THR A 524 14.48 -29.11 -14.38
C THR A 524 13.29 -30.07 -14.56
N LYS A 525 12.05 -29.58 -14.63
CA LYS A 525 10.85 -30.43 -14.80
C LYS A 525 10.67 -30.83 -16.27
N GLU A 526 10.36 -32.10 -16.53
CA GLU A 526 10.17 -32.69 -17.88
C GLU A 526 9.14 -31.98 -18.77
N LYS A 527 8.21 -31.22 -18.17
CA LYS A 527 7.29 -30.33 -18.88
C LYS A 527 7.46 -28.92 -18.34
N GLN A 528 8.15 -28.08 -19.10
CA GLN A 528 8.24 -26.66 -18.76
C GLN A 528 6.87 -26.00 -18.96
N PRO A 529 6.37 -25.26 -17.97
CA PRO A 529 5.13 -24.52 -18.12
C PRO A 529 5.32 -23.40 -19.15
N ARG A 530 4.26 -23.07 -19.90
CA ARG A 530 4.24 -21.86 -20.72
C ARG A 530 4.30 -20.65 -19.78
N LEU A 531 5.39 -19.90 -19.84
CA LEU A 531 5.62 -18.72 -19.01
C LEU A 531 5.00 -17.49 -19.68
N SER A 532 4.29 -16.69 -18.90
CA SER A 532 3.72 -15.39 -19.35
C SER A 532 4.70 -14.23 -19.19
N ALA A 533 5.98 -14.54 -18.96
CA ALA A 533 7.01 -13.57 -18.67
C ALA A 533 7.26 -12.65 -19.87
N ARG A 534 7.26 -11.35 -19.62
CA ARG A 534 7.61 -10.31 -20.60
C ARG A 534 8.96 -9.68 -20.30
N LEU A 535 9.39 -9.71 -19.03
CA LEU A 535 10.70 -9.26 -18.57
C LEU A 535 11.38 -10.37 -17.76
N VAL A 536 12.61 -10.72 -18.14
CA VAL A 536 13.42 -11.71 -17.41
C VAL A 536 14.72 -11.06 -16.95
N SER A 537 14.92 -11.01 -15.63
CA SER A 537 16.16 -10.60 -14.99
C SER A 537 16.98 -11.83 -14.64
N ILE A 538 18.24 -11.89 -15.10
CA ILE A 538 19.15 -12.99 -14.74
C ILE A 538 20.37 -12.40 -14.05
N SER A 539 20.61 -12.86 -12.82
CA SER A 539 21.82 -12.57 -12.04
C SER A 539 22.73 -13.80 -12.07
N THR A 540 23.98 -13.64 -12.53
CA THR A 540 24.95 -14.76 -12.63
C THR A 540 26.29 -14.38 -12.00
N GLY A 541 26.97 -15.34 -11.36
CA GLY A 541 28.30 -15.14 -10.76
C GLY A 541 29.52 -15.45 -11.64
N THR A 542 29.36 -15.90 -12.90
CA THR A 542 30.44 -16.42 -13.78
C THR A 542 30.11 -16.25 -15.27
N PRO A 543 31.12 -16.21 -16.20
CA PRO A 543 31.12 -15.47 -17.48
C PRO A 543 30.16 -15.95 -18.61
N PRO A 544 29.99 -15.15 -19.70
CA PRO A 544 28.82 -15.14 -20.61
C PRO A 544 28.56 -16.39 -21.46
N THR A 545 29.41 -17.41 -21.42
CA THR A 545 29.35 -18.58 -22.31
C THR A 545 28.19 -19.52 -22.00
N LEU A 546 27.62 -19.47 -20.79
CA LEU A 546 26.42 -20.22 -20.41
C LEU A 546 25.12 -19.54 -20.87
N ILE A 547 25.15 -18.24 -21.13
CA ILE A 547 23.95 -17.43 -21.44
C ILE A 547 23.37 -17.78 -22.81
N SER A 548 24.20 -18.14 -23.80
CA SER A 548 23.73 -18.48 -25.16
C SER A 548 22.91 -19.77 -25.21
N PHE A 549 23.15 -20.70 -24.29
CA PHE A 549 22.38 -21.95 -24.19
C PHE A 549 20.99 -21.71 -23.55
N TYR A 550 20.89 -20.73 -22.64
CA TYR A 550 19.65 -20.39 -21.95
C TYR A 550 18.68 -19.56 -22.81
N PHE A 551 19.19 -18.78 -23.76
CA PHE A 551 18.37 -18.00 -24.71
C PHE A 551 17.58 -18.84 -25.73
N SER A 552 17.99 -20.08 -25.99
CA SER A 552 17.31 -20.97 -26.94
C SER A 552 15.96 -21.50 -26.42
N LEU A 553 15.63 -21.30 -25.13
CA LEU A 553 14.45 -21.88 -24.49
C LEU A 553 13.27 -20.93 -24.28
N LEU A 554 13.43 -19.63 -24.52
CA LEU A 554 12.42 -18.61 -24.25
C LEU A 554 11.96 -17.98 -25.58
N GLU A 555 10.65 -18.02 -25.84
CA GLU A 555 10.02 -17.61 -27.08
C GLU A 555 10.34 -16.15 -27.50
N SER A 556 10.15 -15.85 -28.79
CA SER A 556 10.60 -14.66 -29.53
C SER A 556 10.02 -13.29 -29.11
N ASN A 557 9.38 -13.15 -27.94
CA ASN A 557 8.70 -11.91 -27.49
C ASN A 557 9.05 -11.50 -26.04
N ILE A 558 10.21 -11.90 -25.53
CA ILE A 558 10.62 -11.68 -24.13
C ILE A 558 11.74 -10.63 -24.08
N SER A 559 11.57 -9.60 -23.23
CA SER A 559 12.63 -8.61 -22.94
C SER A 559 13.54 -9.13 -21.83
N TYR A 560 14.84 -8.89 -21.95
CA TYR A 560 15.86 -9.40 -21.02
C TYR A 560 16.61 -8.27 -20.33
N SER A 561 16.75 -8.37 -19.02
CA SER A 561 17.65 -7.58 -18.19
C SER A 561 18.74 -8.51 -17.67
N ILE A 562 19.98 -8.32 -18.10
CA ILE A 562 21.12 -9.16 -17.67
C ILE A 562 22.07 -8.27 -16.87
N SER A 563 22.26 -8.61 -15.59
CA SER A 563 23.27 -7.95 -14.77
C SER A 563 24.62 -8.63 -15.01
N TYR A 564 25.50 -7.94 -15.73
CA TYR A 564 26.93 -8.22 -15.77
C TYR A 564 27.69 -6.98 -15.30
N TYR A 565 28.88 -7.19 -14.73
CA TYR A 565 29.84 -6.17 -14.32
C TYR A 565 30.35 -5.24 -15.45
N PHE A 566 29.69 -5.20 -16.61
CA PHE A 566 30.01 -4.30 -17.72
C PHE A 566 28.75 -4.03 -18.56
N PHE A 567 28.20 -2.81 -18.49
CA PHE A 567 27.36 -2.27 -19.57
C PHE A 567 28.32 -1.64 -20.59
N PRO A 568 28.25 -2.03 -21.88
CA PRO A 568 27.41 -1.23 -22.79
C PRO A 568 26.77 -1.97 -24.00
N TYR A 569 26.39 -3.26 -23.95
CA TYR A 569 25.92 -3.96 -25.19
C TYR A 569 24.74 -4.93 -25.08
N LEU A 570 23.84 -4.82 -24.09
CA LEU A 570 22.71 -5.76 -23.98
C LEU A 570 21.31 -5.21 -24.30
N LEU A 571 21.14 -3.88 -24.44
CA LEU A 571 19.93 -3.34 -25.10
C LEU A 571 20.03 -3.29 -26.64
N THR A 572 21.24 -3.43 -27.22
CA THR A 572 21.43 -3.38 -28.68
C THR A 572 20.99 -4.66 -29.39
N LEU A 573 20.77 -5.77 -28.67
CA LEU A 573 20.33 -7.03 -29.28
C LEU A 573 18.84 -7.05 -29.69
N TYR A 574 18.02 -6.10 -29.20
CA TYR A 574 16.62 -6.00 -29.62
C TYR A 574 16.46 -5.51 -31.07
N ARG A 575 17.45 -4.78 -31.62
CA ARG A 575 17.44 -4.36 -33.04
C ARG A 575 17.85 -5.45 -34.04
N ILE A 576 18.42 -6.57 -33.59
CA ILE A 576 18.91 -7.63 -34.49
C ILE A 576 17.90 -8.78 -34.65
N PHE A 577 17.00 -9.01 -33.68
CA PHE A 577 16.02 -10.11 -33.75
C PHE A 577 14.61 -9.71 -34.20
N CYS A 578 14.33 -8.41 -34.39
CA CYS A 578 13.05 -7.93 -34.92
C CYS A 578 13.18 -7.27 -36.31
N ARG A 579 13.87 -7.94 -37.24
CA ARG A 579 13.70 -7.70 -38.68
C ARG A 579 13.38 -9.00 -39.41
#